data_AF-A0A848TVI5-F1
#
_entry.id   AF-A0A848TVI5-F1
#
_cell.length_a   1.000
_cell.length_b   1.000
_cell.length_c   1.000
_cell.angle_alpha   90.00
_cell.angle_beta   90.00
_cell.angle_gamma   90.00
#
_symmetry.space_group_name_H-M   'P 1'
#
loop_
_entity.id
_entity.type
_entity.pdbx_description
1 polymer ?
#
loop_
_entity_poly.entity_id
_entity_poly.type
_entity_poly.pdbx_seq_one_letter_code
_entity_poly.pdbx_strand_id
1 'polypeptide(L)' 'GVAAQMFSALRDEGINIKVITTSEIKVSVLIDRKYMELAVQALHDTFGLEKVA' A
#
# COMPACT_ATOMS: atom_id res chain seq x y z
N GLY A 1 7.30 8.17 -7.69
CA GLY A 1 5.90 8.17 -8.18
C GLY A 1 5.03 7.44 -7.18
N VAL A 2 3.77 7.86 -7.01
CA VAL A 2 2.88 7.39 -5.93
C VAL A 2 2.72 5.87 -5.93
N ALA A 3 2.43 5.26 -7.09
CA ALA A 3 2.30 3.80 -7.21
C ALA A 3 3.61 3.06 -6.89
N ALA A 4 4.75 3.56 -7.35
CA ALA A 4 6.05 2.94 -7.08
C ALA A 4 6.42 2.97 -5.58
N GLN A 5 6.08 4.05 -4.87
CA GLN A 5 6.24 4.13 -3.41
C GLN A 5 5.34 3.13 -2.70
N MET A 6 4.07 3.05 -3.08
CA MET A 6 3.12 2.05 -2.56
C MET A 6 3.65 0.62 -2.73
N PHE A 7 4.14 0.25 -3.92
CA PHE A 7 4.65 -1.09 -4.18
C PHE A 7 5.95 -1.39 -3.42
N SER A 8 6.82 -0.39 -3.23
CA SER A 8 8.04 -0.55 -2.44
C SER A 8 7.71 -0.82 -0.98
N ALA A 9 6.79 -0.04 -0.39
CA ALA A 9 6.34 -0.23 0.99
C ALA A 9 5.74 -1.62 1.24
N LEU A 10 4.86 -2.09 0.35
CA LEU A 10 4.29 -3.43 0.47
C LEU A 10 5.34 -4.53 0.32
N ARG A 11 6.34 -4.33 -0.56
CA ARG A 11 7.43 -5.30 -0.77
C ARG A 11 8.36 -5.38 0.43
N ASP A 12 8.70 -4.24 1.04
CA ASP A 12 9.62 -4.21 2.19
C ASP A 12 9.03 -4.95 3.41
N GLU A 13 7.69 -4.96 3.52
CA GLU A 13 6.93 -5.76 4.49
C GLU A 13 6.69 -7.23 4.04
N GLY A 14 7.21 -7.64 2.89
CA GLY A 14 7.05 -8.99 2.34
C GLY A 14 5.62 -9.33 1.87
N ILE A 15 4.80 -8.32 1.57
CA ILE A 15 3.40 -8.48 1.17
C ILE A 15 3.32 -8.70 -0.34
N ASN A 16 2.90 -9.90 -0.74
CA ASN A 16 2.72 -10.22 -2.15
C ASN A 16 1.39 -9.66 -2.70
N ILE A 17 1.48 -8.94 -3.82
CA ILE A 17 0.32 -8.37 -4.52
C ILE A 17 -0.20 -9.37 -5.55
N LYS A 18 -1.47 -9.75 -5.45
CA LYS A 18 -2.10 -10.71 -6.36
C LYS A 18 -2.66 -10.03 -7.62
N VAL A 19 -3.25 -8.86 -7.46
CA VAL A 19 -3.89 -8.09 -8.55
C VAL A 19 -3.66 -6.61 -8.32
N ILE A 20 -3.46 -5.86 -9.39
CA ILE A 20 -3.36 -4.40 -9.38
C ILE A 20 -4.44 -3.85 -10.32
N THR A 21 -5.24 -2.90 -9.84
CA THR A 21 -6.18 -2.14 -10.67
C THR A 21 -5.93 -0.65 -10.48
N THR A 22 -5.96 0.12 -11.57
CA THR A 22 -5.57 1.53 -11.55
C THR A 22 -6.63 2.42 -12.19
N SER A 23 -6.71 3.64 -11.70
CA SER A 23 -7.45 4.78 -12.25
C SER A 23 -6.54 6.00 -12.19
N GLU A 24 -6.90 7.09 -12.86
CA GLU A 24 -6.06 8.30 -12.93
C GLU A 24 -5.66 8.85 -11.54
N ILE A 25 -6.55 8.69 -10.55
CA ILE A 25 -6.37 9.18 -9.18
C ILE A 25 -6.29 8.07 -8.11
N LYS A 26 -6.37 6.79 -8.50
CA LYS A 26 -6.52 5.68 -7.53
C LYS A 26 -5.78 4.42 -7.97
N VAL A 27 -5.11 3.78 -7.03
CA VAL A 27 -4.53 2.44 -7.21
C VAL A 27 -5.15 1.52 -6.18
N SER A 28 -5.66 0.38 -6.61
CA SER A 28 -6.17 -0.67 -5.72
C SER A 28 -5.34 -1.93 -5.92
N VAL A 29 -5.01 -2.60 -4.81
CA VAL A 29 -4.25 -3.85 -4.83
C VAL A 29 -5.00 -4.91 -4.07
N LEU A 30 -4.95 -6.14 -4.58
CA LEU A 30 -5.49 -7.31 -3.90
C LEU A 30 -4.35 -8.04 -3.20
N ILE A 31 -4.45 -8.17 -1.88
CA ILE A 31 -3.45 -8.84 -1.03
C ILE A 31 -4.13 -9.94 -0.20
N ASP A 32 -3.31 -10.77 0.45
CA ASP A 32 -3.84 -11.78 1.37
C ASP A 32 -4.37 -11.13 2.66
N ARG A 33 -5.49 -11.64 3.18
CA ARG A 33 -6.20 -11.03 4.32
C ARG A 33 -5.32 -10.97 5.58
N LYS A 34 -4.41 -11.92 5.77
CA LYS A 34 -3.48 -11.92 6.91
C LYS A 34 -2.54 -10.71 6.97
N TYR A 35 -2.33 -10.03 5.84
CA TYR A 35 -1.47 -8.86 5.73
C TYR A 35 -2.26 -7.55 5.69
N MET A 36 -3.58 -7.58 5.88
CA MET A 36 -4.44 -6.40 5.72
C MET A 36 -4.01 -5.26 6.66
N GLU A 37 -3.83 -5.55 7.95
CA GLU A 37 -3.44 -4.53 8.94
C GLU A 37 -2.02 -4.02 8.69
N LEU A 38 -1.08 -4.92 8.40
CA LEU A 38 0.31 -4.59 8.09
C LEU A 38 0.42 -3.69 6.86
N ALA A 39 -0.34 -4.01 5.79
CA ALA A 39 -0.37 -3.22 4.57
C ALA A 39 -0.93 -1.82 4.81
N VAL A 40 -2.02 -1.71 5.57
CA VAL A 40 -2.62 -0.40 5.88
C VAL A 40 -1.64 0.44 6.69
N GLN A 41 -1.01 -0.13 7.71
CA GLN A 41 -0.02 0.57 8.54
C GLN A 41 1.17 1.03 7.69
N ALA A 42 1.80 0.12 6.93
CA ALA A 42 2.95 0.45 6.09
C ALA A 42 2.65 1.56 5.06
N LEU A 43 1.44 1.58 4.50
CA LEU A 43 1.00 2.64 3.61
C LEU A 43 0.74 3.96 4.36
N HIS A 44 0.14 3.91 5.55
CA HIS A 44 -0.04 5.10 6.39
C HIS A 44 1.29 5.75 6.78
N ASP A 45 2.28 4.95 7.20
CA ASP A 45 3.64 5.40 7.51
C ASP A 45 4.33 5.98 6.26
N THR A 46 4.30 5.25 5.13
CA THR A 46 4.97 5.66 3.89
C THR A 46 4.43 6.97 3.33
N PHE A 47 3.13 7.20 3.45
CA PHE A 47 2.47 8.41 2.95
C PHE A 47 2.25 9.47 4.05
N GLY A 48 2.68 9.21 5.28
CA GLY A 48 2.58 10.14 6.41
C GLY A 48 1.15 10.53 6.77
N LEU A 49 0.18 9.64 6.54
CA LEU A 49 -1.26 9.92 6.71
C LEU A 49 -1.69 9.99 8.18
N GLU A 50 -0.84 9.58 9.13
CA GLU A 50 -1.07 9.76 10.56
C GLU A 50 -0.86 11.22 11.01
N LYS A 51 -0.13 12.04 10.23
CA LYS A 51 0.11 13.45 10.54
C LYS A 51 -1.10 14.28 10.13
N VAL A 52 -2.22 14.06 10.81
CA VAL A 52 -3.29 15.04 10.84
C VAL A 52 -2.91 16.06 11.91
N ALA A 53 -2.54 17.26 11.45
CA ALA A 53 -2.41 18.45 12.29
C ALA A 53 -3.79 18.93 12.78
#